data_AF-A0A1W9X739-F1
#
_entry.id   AF-A0A1W9X739-F1
#
_cell.length_a   1.000
_cell.length_b   1.000
_cell.length_c   1.000
_cell.angle_alpha   90.00
_cell.angle_beta   90.00
_cell.angle_gamma   90.00
#
_symmetry.space_group_name_H-M   'P 1'
#
loop_
_entity.id
_entity.type
_entity.pdbx_description
1 polymer ?
#
loop_
_entity_poly.entity_id
_entity_poly.type
_entity_poly.pdbx_seq_one_letter_code
_entity_poly.pdbx_strand_id
1 'polypeptide(L)'
;MRYHDEGSIPIPLIFLSPKQFTDHAVQKQYVLGLYYGITLVMVLYNLFLFLSVRDLAYLYYSVYVALYGVFQMAFNGLAQKYLWPHVSAWWSNRLLFFCLSMAMVAGIQFSKSFLHTRDYTPKLHKALSFPMNLLLLEGMLLFLISFSLVPPLVAITSVFSILALFLAGFLCWKGGGCPCHLLPHSNDHDWSVRRRPARFRKPRRSHLSES
;
A
#
# COMPACT_ATOMS: atom_id res chain seq x y z
N MET A 1 -28.30 38.96 -5.96
CA MET A 1 -27.33 37.93 -5.54
C MET A 1 -27.72 36.61 -6.22
N ARG A 2 -26.87 36.09 -7.11
CA ARG A 2 -27.10 34.84 -7.85
C ARG A 2 -26.39 33.70 -7.11
N TYR A 3 -27.15 32.68 -6.68
CA TYR A 3 -26.59 31.43 -6.17
C TYR A 3 -26.14 30.60 -7.38
N HIS A 4 -24.84 30.31 -7.46
CA HIS A 4 -24.30 29.30 -8.36
C HIS A 4 -24.56 27.93 -7.72
N ASP A 5 -25.49 27.19 -8.31
CA ASP A 5 -25.68 25.77 -8.08
C ASP A 5 -24.50 24.99 -8.70
N GLU A 6 -23.44 24.76 -7.92
CA GLU A 6 -22.36 23.81 -8.25
C GLU A 6 -22.40 22.55 -7.37
N GLY A 7 -23.61 22.14 -6.99
CA GLY A 7 -23.82 20.91 -6.26
C GLY A 7 -25.20 20.39 -6.57
N SER A 8 -25.33 19.67 -7.69
CA SER A 8 -26.46 18.78 -7.92
C SER A 8 -26.46 17.76 -6.80
N ILE A 9 -27.13 18.07 -5.69
CA ILE A 9 -27.48 17.10 -4.66
C ILE A 9 -28.34 16.08 -5.40
N PRO A 10 -27.90 14.82 -5.58
CA PRO A 10 -28.80 13.82 -6.09
C PRO A 10 -29.81 13.57 -4.98
N ILE A 11 -30.92 14.31 -5.00
CA ILE A 11 -32.08 14.07 -4.13
C ILE A 11 -32.60 12.71 -4.60
N PRO A 12 -32.36 11.62 -3.84
CA PRO A 12 -32.96 10.36 -4.20
C PRO A 12 -34.44 10.54 -3.85
N LEU A 13 -35.27 10.76 -4.86
CA LEU A 13 -36.73 10.66 -4.78
C LEU A 13 -37.08 9.19 -4.55
N ILE A 14 -36.76 8.71 -3.34
CA ILE A 14 -37.23 7.45 -2.83
C ILE A 14 -38.19 7.84 -1.72
N PHE A 15 -39.49 7.77 -2.02
CA PHE A 15 -40.59 7.80 -1.06
C PHE A 15 -40.52 6.56 -0.15
N LEU A 16 -39.47 6.42 0.64
CA LEU A 16 -39.48 5.45 1.74
C LEU A 16 -40.19 6.11 2.91
N SER A 17 -41.15 5.40 3.50
CA SER A 17 -41.82 5.84 4.72
C SER A 17 -40.78 6.11 5.83
N PRO A 18 -41.00 7.10 6.73
CA PRO A 18 -40.04 7.46 7.78
C PRO A 18 -39.57 6.29 8.65
N LYS A 19 -40.38 5.23 8.77
CA LYS A 19 -40.07 4.00 9.51
C LYS A 19 -39.16 3.03 8.76
N GLN A 20 -39.32 2.89 7.44
CA GLN A 20 -38.44 2.01 6.64
C GLN A 20 -37.07 2.65 6.38
N PHE A 21 -36.97 3.99 6.36
CA PHE A 21 -35.68 4.68 6.28
C PHE A 21 -34.83 4.48 7.54
N THR A 22 -35.44 4.42 8.73
CA THR A 22 -34.73 4.29 10.00
C THR A 22 -34.13 2.89 10.16
N ASP A 23 -34.88 1.83 9.86
CA ASP A 23 -34.37 0.45 9.98
C ASP A 23 -33.23 0.17 9.00
N HIS A 24 -33.33 0.63 7.76
CA HIS A 24 -32.25 0.47 6.77
C HIS A 24 -31.01 1.33 7.06
N ALA A 25 -31.18 2.53 7.63
CA ALA A 25 -30.05 3.37 8.04
C ALA A 25 -29.29 2.78 9.23
N VAL A 26 -30.01 2.21 10.20
CA VAL A 26 -29.45 1.56 11.39
C VAL A 26 -28.71 0.27 11.00
N GLN A 27 -29.29 -0.56 10.13
CA GLN A 27 -28.63 -1.76 9.60
C GLN A 27 -27.29 -1.44 8.90
N LYS A 28 -27.25 -0.39 8.07
CA LYS A 28 -26.01 0.05 7.41
C LYS A 28 -24.93 0.48 8.41
N GLN A 29 -25.30 1.16 9.49
CA GLN A 29 -24.36 1.57 10.53
C GLN A 29 -23.76 0.39 11.29
N TYR A 30 -24.54 -0.66 11.58
CA TYR A 30 -24.01 -1.87 12.20
C TYR A 30 -22.99 -2.59 11.32
N VAL A 31 -23.30 -2.75 10.03
CA VAL A 31 -22.38 -3.39 9.06
C VAL A 31 -21.08 -2.58 8.92
N LEU A 32 -21.18 -1.25 8.86
CA LEU A 32 -20.01 -0.36 8.82
C LEU A 32 -19.18 -0.47 10.11
N GLY A 33 -19.82 -0.49 11.28
CA GLY A 33 -19.13 -0.68 12.56
C GLY A 33 -18.36 -2.00 12.62
N LEU A 34 -18.97 -3.10 12.16
CA LEU A 34 -18.30 -4.39 12.06
C LEU A 34 -17.12 -4.37 11.07
N TYR A 35 -17.31 -3.74 9.91
CA TYR A 35 -16.26 -3.58 8.90
C TYR A 35 -15.03 -2.84 9.45
N TYR A 36 -15.22 -1.69 10.10
CA TYR A 36 -14.12 -0.93 10.69
C TYR A 36 -13.50 -1.64 11.90
N GLY A 37 -14.30 -2.38 12.68
CA GLY A 37 -13.79 -3.23 13.77
C GLY A 37 -12.85 -4.33 13.27
N ILE A 38 -13.27 -5.08 12.24
CA ILE A 38 -12.42 -6.11 11.62
C ILE A 38 -11.16 -5.48 11.01
N THR A 39 -11.30 -4.32 10.34
CA THR A 39 -10.18 -3.59 9.77
C THR A 39 -9.17 -3.19 10.85
N LEU A 40 -9.63 -2.70 12.00
CA LEU A 40 -8.78 -2.33 13.13
C LEU A 40 -8.05 -3.56 13.70
N VAL A 41 -8.76 -4.67 13.91
CA VAL A 41 -8.15 -5.93 14.38
C VAL A 41 -7.09 -6.40 13.38
N MET A 42 -7.35 -6.32 12.07
CA MET A 42 -6.40 -6.70 11.04
C MET A 42 -5.14 -5.84 11.07
N VAL A 43 -5.26 -4.54 11.28
CA VAL A 43 -4.11 -3.63 11.45
C VAL A 43 -3.31 -4.00 12.70
N LEU A 44 -3.97 -4.16 13.85
CA LEU A 44 -3.30 -4.51 15.11
C LEU A 44 -2.59 -5.88 15.03
N TYR A 45 -3.22 -6.86 14.40
CA TYR A 45 -2.64 -8.17 14.15
C TYR A 45 -1.36 -8.07 13.31
N ASN A 46 -1.39 -7.30 12.21
CA ASN A 46 -0.22 -7.12 11.36
C ASN A 46 0.88 -6.30 12.04
N LEU A 47 0.54 -5.35 12.91
CA LEU A 47 1.53 -4.67 13.77
C LEU A 47 2.20 -5.64 14.75
N PHE A 48 1.43 -6.54 15.36
CA PHE A 48 1.99 -7.55 16.26
C PHE A 48 2.92 -8.54 15.52
N LEU A 49 2.51 -8.96 14.31
CA LEU A 49 3.38 -9.74 13.42
C LEU A 49 4.66 -8.98 13.04
N PHE A 50 4.55 -7.68 12.75
CA PHE A 50 5.72 -6.84 12.50
C PHE A 50 6.68 -6.83 13.70
N LEU A 51 6.17 -6.69 14.93
CA LEU A 51 7.01 -6.71 16.14
C LEU A 51 7.68 -8.09 16.36
N SER A 52 6.99 -9.17 15.98
CA SER A 52 7.47 -10.55 16.15
C SER A 52 8.47 -10.99 15.08
N VAL A 53 8.15 -10.76 13.80
CA VAL A 53 8.94 -11.19 12.64
C VAL A 53 9.98 -10.14 12.23
N ARG A 54 9.74 -8.87 12.55
CA ARG A 54 10.57 -7.70 12.17
C ARG A 54 10.76 -7.50 10.66
N ASP A 55 9.80 -7.97 9.86
CA ASP A 55 9.78 -7.72 8.42
C ASP A 55 8.91 -6.49 8.09
N LEU A 56 9.52 -5.51 7.40
CA LEU A 56 8.87 -4.26 7.00
C LEU A 56 7.65 -4.46 6.08
N ALA A 57 7.52 -5.61 5.41
CA ALA A 57 6.33 -5.94 4.62
C ALA A 57 5.05 -5.84 5.44
N TYR A 58 5.05 -6.36 6.68
CA TYR A 58 3.89 -6.29 7.57
C TYR A 58 3.55 -4.85 7.99
N LEU A 59 4.55 -3.99 8.13
CA LEU A 59 4.35 -2.57 8.42
C LEU A 59 3.68 -1.87 7.23
N TYR A 60 4.16 -2.09 6.00
CA TYR A 60 3.55 -1.51 4.81
C TYR A 60 2.11 -1.97 4.60
N TYR A 61 1.83 -3.25 4.85
CA TYR A 61 0.47 -3.79 4.83
C TYR A 61 -0.43 -3.10 5.85
N SER A 62 0.05 -2.93 7.09
CA SER A 62 -0.70 -2.27 8.14
C SER A 62 -1.04 -0.82 7.80
N VAL A 63 -0.07 -0.08 7.25
CA VAL A 63 -0.26 1.29 6.78
C VAL A 63 -1.25 1.34 5.61
N TYR A 64 -1.15 0.40 4.66
CA TYR A 64 -2.11 0.28 3.55
C TYR A 64 -3.54 0.10 4.07
N VAL A 65 -3.77 -0.89 4.93
CA VAL A 65 -5.11 -1.18 5.46
C VAL A 65 -5.66 -0.02 6.28
N ALA A 66 -4.81 0.62 7.10
CA ALA A 66 -5.20 1.79 7.89
C ALA A 66 -5.61 2.98 6.99
N LEU A 67 -4.78 3.35 6.01
CA LEU A 67 -5.06 4.46 5.10
C LEU A 67 -6.29 4.18 4.23
N TYR A 68 -6.43 2.96 3.73
CA TYR A 68 -7.60 2.55 2.96
C TYR A 68 -8.87 2.54 3.82
N GLY A 69 -8.78 2.13 5.09
CA GLY A 69 -9.88 2.23 6.05
C GLY A 69 -10.31 3.67 6.30
N VAL A 70 -9.36 4.60 6.46
CA VAL A 70 -9.66 6.05 6.59
C VAL A 70 -10.29 6.59 5.31
N PHE A 71 -9.78 6.20 4.13
CA PHE A 71 -10.39 6.55 2.84
C PHE A 71 -11.84 6.06 2.76
N GLN A 72 -12.11 4.79 3.09
CA GLN A 72 -13.47 4.24 3.11
C GLN A 72 -14.37 5.00 4.07
N MET A 73 -13.86 5.37 5.24
CA MET A 73 -14.59 6.15 6.22
C MET A 73 -14.93 7.55 5.70
N ALA A 74 -13.99 8.20 4.99
CA ALA A 74 -14.22 9.48 4.35
C ALA A 74 -15.21 9.37 3.17
N PHE A 75 -15.07 8.34 2.35
CA PHE A 75 -15.93 8.07 1.19
C PHE A 75 -17.38 7.80 1.59
N ASN A 76 -17.61 7.11 2.71
CA ASN A 76 -18.94 6.90 3.27
C ASN A 76 -19.50 8.11 4.05
N GLY A 77 -18.78 9.25 4.09
CA GLY A 77 -19.17 10.45 4.84
C GLY A 77 -19.03 10.34 6.37
N LEU A 78 -18.54 9.20 6.86
CA LEU A 78 -18.34 8.95 8.30
C LEU A 78 -17.15 9.74 8.86
N ALA A 79 -16.11 10.00 8.07
CA ALA A 79 -14.95 10.76 8.56
C ALA A 79 -15.32 12.22 8.86
N GLN A 80 -16.21 12.83 8.07
CA GLN A 80 -16.74 14.17 8.37
C GLN A 80 -17.58 14.17 9.65
N LYS A 81 -18.21 13.04 10.00
CA LYS A 81 -19.02 12.92 11.23
C LYS A 81 -18.17 12.65 12.47
N TYR A 82 -17.14 11.80 12.37
CA TYR A 82 -16.42 11.27 13.54
C TYR A 82 -14.93 11.66 13.63
N LEU A 83 -14.20 11.80 12.50
CA LEU A 83 -12.75 12.10 12.54
C LEU A 83 -12.49 13.60 12.60
N TRP A 84 -13.16 14.37 11.75
CA TRP A 84 -12.85 15.79 11.57
C TRP A 84 -14.10 16.67 11.38
N PRO A 85 -15.01 16.70 12.37
CA PRO A 85 -16.27 17.44 12.25
C PRO A 85 -16.09 18.95 12.01
N HIS A 86 -14.95 19.51 12.42
CA HIS A 86 -14.66 20.94 12.32
C HIS A 86 -13.83 21.31 11.08
N VAL A 87 -13.39 20.33 10.27
CA VAL A 87 -12.57 20.59 9.09
C VAL A 87 -13.47 21.01 7.93
N SER A 88 -13.07 22.07 7.21
CA SER A 88 -13.84 22.57 6.08
C SER A 88 -13.97 21.51 4.98
N ALA A 89 -15.08 21.56 4.23
CA ALA A 89 -15.35 20.62 3.14
C ALA A 89 -14.21 20.60 2.10
N TRP A 90 -13.53 21.74 1.90
CA TRP A 90 -12.38 21.85 1.02
C TRP A 90 -11.22 20.95 1.45
N TRP A 91 -10.88 20.93 2.75
CA TRP A 91 -9.81 20.09 3.28
C TRP A 91 -10.21 18.62 3.33
N SER A 92 -11.43 18.34 3.79
CA SER A 92 -11.95 16.96 3.91
C SER A 92 -11.96 16.23 2.57
N ASN A 93 -12.44 16.88 1.51
CA ASN A 93 -12.48 16.29 0.18
C ASN A 93 -11.08 16.01 -0.39
N ARG A 94 -10.09 16.87 -0.12
CA ARG A 94 -8.70 16.63 -0.55
C ARG A 94 -8.00 15.55 0.27
N LEU A 95 -8.24 15.52 1.58
CA LEU A 95 -7.73 14.48 2.48
C LEU A 95 -8.24 13.09 2.08
N LEU A 96 -9.49 12.98 1.64
CA LEU A 96 -10.06 11.73 1.13
C LEU A 96 -9.22 11.15 -0.02
N PHE A 97 -8.93 11.96 -1.05
CA PHE A 97 -8.14 11.51 -2.19
C PHE A 97 -6.65 11.33 -1.83
N PHE A 98 -6.13 12.16 -0.93
CA PHE A 98 -4.77 12.01 -0.41
C PHE A 98 -4.59 10.66 0.31
N CYS A 99 -5.53 10.28 1.18
CA CYS A 99 -5.52 8.98 1.85
C CYS A 99 -5.55 7.82 0.85
N LEU A 100 -6.33 7.95 -0.24
CA LEU A 100 -6.39 6.94 -1.30
C LEU A 100 -5.05 6.80 -2.03
N SER A 101 -4.44 7.92 -2.46
CA SER A 101 -3.15 7.89 -3.16
C SER A 101 -2.05 7.32 -2.25
N MET A 102 -2.01 7.71 -0.98
CA MET A 102 -1.04 7.19 -0.01
C MET A 102 -1.28 5.70 0.31
N ALA A 103 -2.53 5.24 0.36
CA ALA A 103 -2.84 3.82 0.48
C ALA A 103 -2.27 3.05 -0.71
N MET A 104 -2.48 3.52 -1.95
CA MET A 104 -1.93 2.87 -3.15
C MET A 104 -0.39 2.79 -3.12
N VAL A 105 0.29 3.86 -2.67
CA VAL A 105 1.74 3.86 -2.47
C VAL A 105 2.17 2.77 -1.49
N ALA A 106 1.50 2.69 -0.32
CA ALA A 106 1.77 1.66 0.67
C ALA A 106 1.51 0.24 0.13
N GLY A 107 0.47 0.05 -0.69
CA GLY A 107 0.15 -1.21 -1.35
C GLY A 107 1.21 -1.65 -2.38
N ILE A 108 1.73 -0.71 -3.18
CA ILE A 108 2.84 -0.98 -4.11
C ILE A 108 4.11 -1.34 -3.32
N GLN A 109 4.39 -0.62 -2.25
CA GLN A 109 5.56 -0.88 -1.41
C GLN A 109 5.47 -2.23 -0.70
N PHE A 110 4.28 -2.58 -0.19
CA PHE A 110 3.97 -3.92 0.33
C PHE A 110 4.24 -4.99 -0.73
N SER A 111 3.70 -4.81 -1.94
CA SER A 111 3.88 -5.78 -3.04
C SER A 111 5.37 -5.96 -3.40
N LYS A 112 6.14 -4.87 -3.46
CA LYS A 112 7.59 -4.91 -3.70
C LYS A 112 8.36 -5.67 -2.61
N SER A 113 8.00 -5.44 -1.35
CA SER A 113 8.61 -6.11 -0.20
C SER A 113 8.24 -7.59 -0.18
N PHE A 114 6.97 -7.92 -0.40
CA PHE A 114 6.46 -9.29 -0.39
C PHE A 114 7.08 -10.14 -1.51
N LEU A 115 7.18 -9.59 -2.74
CA LEU A 115 7.78 -10.29 -3.88
C LEU A 115 9.32 -10.27 -3.87
N HIS A 116 9.98 -9.66 -2.88
CA HIS A 116 11.44 -9.47 -2.84
C HIS A 116 11.99 -8.95 -4.18
N THR A 117 11.26 -8.03 -4.82
CA THR A 117 11.45 -7.68 -6.24
C THR A 117 12.81 -7.05 -6.51
N ARG A 118 13.44 -6.47 -5.48
CA ARG A 118 14.76 -5.83 -5.57
C ARG A 118 15.85 -6.83 -5.94
N ASP A 119 15.80 -8.04 -5.40
CA ASP A 119 16.89 -9.01 -5.49
C ASP A 119 16.70 -9.98 -6.66
N TYR A 120 15.45 -10.35 -6.95
CA TYR A 120 15.16 -11.34 -7.99
C TYR A 120 14.79 -10.73 -9.34
N THR A 121 14.17 -9.54 -9.39
CA THR A 121 13.65 -8.95 -10.63
C THR A 121 13.78 -7.41 -10.68
N PRO A 122 15.00 -6.86 -10.87
CA PRO A 122 15.25 -5.41 -10.82
C PRO A 122 14.49 -4.60 -11.89
N LYS A 123 14.16 -5.20 -13.04
CA LYS A 123 13.32 -4.57 -14.06
C LYS A 123 11.90 -4.34 -13.55
N LEU A 124 11.35 -5.31 -12.82
CA LEU A 124 10.01 -5.24 -12.24
C LEU A 124 9.95 -4.22 -11.10
N HIS A 125 11.01 -4.18 -10.29
CA HIS A 125 11.14 -3.16 -9.25
C HIS A 125 11.08 -1.73 -9.83
N LYS A 126 11.81 -1.46 -10.94
CA LYS A 126 11.75 -0.16 -11.63
C LYS A 126 10.36 0.11 -12.23
N ALA A 127 9.73 -0.88 -12.85
CA ALA A 127 8.40 -0.75 -13.42
C ALA A 127 7.35 -0.37 -12.36
N LEU A 128 7.41 -0.94 -11.16
CA LEU A 128 6.54 -0.61 -10.04
C LEU A 128 6.92 0.70 -9.33
N SER A 129 8.16 1.18 -9.45
CA SER A 129 8.56 2.49 -8.92
C SER A 129 8.00 3.66 -9.70
N PHE A 130 7.70 3.48 -11.00
CA PHE A 130 7.08 4.52 -11.81
C PHE A 130 5.68 4.95 -11.31
N PRO A 131 4.68 4.05 -11.19
CA PRO A 131 3.36 4.43 -10.67
C PRO A 131 3.43 4.92 -9.21
N MET A 132 4.33 4.36 -8.40
CA MET A 132 4.54 4.81 -7.02
C MET A 132 4.95 6.30 -6.95
N ASN A 133 5.93 6.71 -7.76
CA ASN A 133 6.37 8.09 -7.80
C ASN A 133 5.29 9.03 -8.36
N LEU A 134 4.50 8.54 -9.32
CA LEU A 134 3.37 9.31 -9.87
C LEU A 134 2.30 9.57 -8.81
N LEU A 135 1.95 8.57 -8.00
CA LEU A 135 1.00 8.71 -6.89
C LEU A 135 1.52 9.63 -5.78
N LEU A 136 2.82 9.60 -5.49
CA LEU A 136 3.44 10.53 -4.54
C LEU A 136 3.39 11.99 -5.03
N LEU A 137 3.73 12.20 -6.30
CA LEU A 137 3.66 13.51 -6.94
C LEU A 137 2.22 14.03 -6.97
N GLU A 138 1.28 13.16 -7.33
CA GLU A 138 -0.15 13.45 -7.26
C GLU A 138 -0.56 13.88 -5.85
N GLY A 139 -0.19 13.13 -4.81
CA GLY A 139 -0.49 13.47 -3.41
C GLY A 139 -0.04 14.88 -3.01
N MET A 140 1.07 15.38 -3.56
CA MET A 140 1.54 16.75 -3.37
C MET A 140 0.73 17.76 -4.20
N LEU A 141 0.46 17.44 -5.47
CA LEU A 141 -0.29 18.30 -6.39
C LEU A 141 -1.78 18.44 -6.00
N LEU A 142 -2.32 17.45 -5.29
CA LEU A 142 -3.70 17.42 -4.80
C LEU A 142 -4.10 18.65 -3.98
N PHE A 143 -3.15 19.41 -3.41
CA PHE A 143 -3.43 20.64 -2.67
C PHE A 143 -3.30 21.92 -3.50
N LEU A 144 -2.70 21.82 -4.68
CA LEU A 144 -2.40 22.96 -5.56
C LEU A 144 -3.41 23.09 -6.72
N ILE A 145 -3.99 21.97 -7.17
CA ILE A 145 -4.89 21.96 -8.33
C ILE A 145 -6.36 22.23 -7.97
N SER A 146 -7.15 22.59 -8.99
CA SER A 146 -8.62 22.75 -8.87
C SER A 146 -9.29 21.41 -8.57
N PHE A 147 -10.28 21.42 -7.66
CA PHE A 147 -10.94 20.19 -7.19
C PHE A 147 -11.62 19.39 -8.31
N SER A 148 -12.14 20.05 -9.34
CA SER A 148 -12.80 19.39 -10.48
C SER A 148 -11.90 18.41 -11.24
N LEU A 149 -10.57 18.58 -11.16
CA LEU A 149 -9.60 17.69 -11.80
C LEU A 149 -9.12 16.56 -10.86
N VAL A 150 -9.34 16.68 -9.56
CA VAL A 150 -8.82 15.73 -8.56
C VAL A 150 -9.41 14.32 -8.73
N PRO A 151 -10.75 14.11 -8.70
CA PRO A 151 -11.31 12.76 -8.82
C PRO A 151 -10.90 11.99 -10.09
N PRO A 152 -10.97 12.58 -11.31
CA PRO A 152 -10.60 11.83 -12.52
C PRO A 152 -9.11 11.52 -12.57
N LEU A 153 -8.23 12.43 -12.13
CA LEU A 153 -6.78 12.16 -12.07
C LEU A 153 -6.48 10.97 -11.15
N VAL A 154 -7.02 11.00 -9.93
CA VAL A 154 -6.80 9.93 -8.93
C VAL A 154 -7.37 8.60 -9.42
N ALA A 155 -8.51 8.61 -10.10
CA ALA A 155 -9.07 7.40 -10.68
C ALA A 155 -8.16 6.80 -11.76
N ILE A 156 -7.65 7.64 -12.68
CA ILE A 156 -6.77 7.21 -13.77
C ILE A 156 -5.45 6.65 -13.22
N THR A 157 -4.79 7.37 -12.30
CA THR A 157 -3.53 6.93 -11.70
C THR A 157 -3.70 5.66 -10.86
N SER A 158 -4.82 5.53 -10.15
CA SER A 158 -5.17 4.33 -9.38
C SER A 158 -5.37 3.11 -10.28
N VAL A 159 -6.17 3.24 -11.35
CA VAL A 159 -6.41 2.15 -12.31
C VAL A 159 -5.09 1.75 -12.98
N PHE A 160 -4.29 2.72 -13.42
CA PHE A 160 -2.98 2.46 -13.99
C PHE A 160 -2.06 1.68 -13.03
N SER A 161 -2.03 2.08 -11.75
CA SER A 161 -1.23 1.43 -10.71
C SER A 161 -1.68 -0.01 -10.44
N ILE A 162 -2.99 -0.25 -10.40
CA ILE A 162 -3.57 -1.58 -10.25
C ILE A 162 -3.18 -2.47 -11.44
N LEU A 163 -3.32 -1.97 -12.67
CA LEU A 163 -2.93 -2.70 -13.88
C LEU A 163 -1.43 -3.03 -13.88
N ALA A 164 -0.59 -2.09 -13.47
CA ALA A 164 0.85 -2.31 -13.33
C ALA A 164 1.17 -3.41 -12.29
N LEU A 165 0.45 -3.45 -11.16
CA LEU A 165 0.59 -4.51 -10.16
C LEU A 165 0.14 -5.87 -10.68
N PHE A 166 -1.00 -5.94 -11.38
CA PHE A 166 -1.49 -7.19 -11.99
C PHE A 166 -0.52 -7.72 -13.05
N LEU A 167 -0.05 -6.84 -13.94
CA LEU A 167 0.95 -7.20 -14.94
C LEU A 167 2.24 -7.68 -14.25
N ALA A 168 2.64 -7.02 -13.17
CA ALA A 168 3.82 -7.41 -12.42
C ALA A 168 3.69 -8.80 -11.76
N GLY A 169 2.56 -9.08 -11.13
CA GLY A 169 2.25 -10.41 -10.58
C GLY A 169 2.21 -11.48 -11.66
N PHE A 170 1.59 -11.19 -12.81
CA PHE A 170 1.52 -12.11 -13.94
C PHE A 170 2.89 -12.41 -14.57
N LEU A 171 3.73 -11.40 -14.74
CA LEU A 171 5.10 -11.57 -15.23
C LEU A 171 5.96 -12.37 -14.24
N CYS A 172 5.77 -12.16 -12.94
CA CYS A 172 6.43 -12.95 -11.90
C CYS A 172 6.00 -14.42 -11.96
N TRP A 173 4.70 -14.68 -12.15
CA TRP A 173 4.15 -16.02 -12.31
C TRP A 173 4.70 -16.74 -13.55
N LYS A 174 4.72 -16.08 -14.71
CA LYS A 174 5.24 -16.67 -15.96
C LYS A 174 6.76 -16.79 -16.00
N GLY A 175 7.49 -15.87 -15.36
CA GLY A 175 8.95 -15.80 -15.39
C GLY A 175 9.66 -16.84 -14.55
N GLY A 176 8.95 -17.78 -13.91
CA GLY A 176 9.56 -18.84 -13.09
C GLY A 176 10.23 -18.33 -11.81
N GLY A 177 10.02 -17.07 -11.42
CA GLY A 177 10.59 -16.44 -10.23
C GLY A 177 9.95 -16.89 -8.90
N CYS A 178 9.37 -18.09 -8.85
CA CYS A 178 9.11 -18.75 -7.59
C CYS A 178 10.47 -19.04 -6.92
N PRO A 179 10.68 -18.66 -5.65
CA PRO A 179 11.86 -19.03 -4.86
C PRO A 179 12.08 -20.55 -4.74
N CYS A 180 11.19 -21.38 -5.29
CA CYS A 180 11.22 -22.84 -5.22
C CYS A 180 12.17 -23.49 -6.24
N HIS A 181 12.66 -22.78 -7.27
CA HIS A 181 13.62 -23.35 -8.24
C HIS A 181 15.09 -23.16 -7.85
N LEU A 182 15.36 -22.52 -6.71
CA LEU A 182 16.70 -22.29 -6.15
C LEU A 182 16.94 -22.99 -4.81
N LEU A 183 16.08 -23.94 -4.40
CA LEU A 183 16.59 -24.99 -3.53
C LEU A 183 17.61 -25.75 -4.36
N PRO A 184 18.91 -25.74 -4.00
CA PRO A 184 19.81 -26.71 -4.58
C PRO A 184 19.17 -28.04 -4.31
N HIS A 185 19.08 -28.87 -5.34
CA HIS A 185 18.91 -30.30 -5.19
C HIS A 185 20.08 -30.74 -4.28
N SER A 186 19.89 -30.66 -2.97
CA SER A 186 20.77 -31.28 -1.98
C SER A 186 20.49 -32.75 -2.17
N ASN A 187 21.23 -33.30 -3.12
CA ASN A 187 21.47 -34.71 -3.21
C ASN A 187 22.23 -35.05 -1.92
N ASP A 188 21.47 -35.34 -0.87
CA ASP A 188 21.95 -35.76 0.45
C ASP A 188 22.56 -37.16 0.31
N HIS A 189 23.73 -37.24 -0.31
CA HIS A 189 24.58 -38.43 -0.27
C HIS A 189 26.08 -38.15 -0.21
N ASP A 190 26.54 -36.90 -0.15
CA ASP A 190 27.99 -36.63 -0.05
C ASP A 190 28.38 -35.80 1.18
N TRP A 191 28.40 -36.48 2.33
CA TRP A 191 28.93 -35.97 3.60
C TRP A 191 30.46 -36.08 3.72
N SER A 192 31.20 -36.40 2.65
CA SER A 192 32.59 -36.85 2.79
C SER A 192 33.68 -35.77 2.65
N VAL A 193 33.39 -34.57 2.13
CA VAL A 193 34.46 -33.64 1.68
C VAL A 193 34.67 -32.38 2.53
N ARG A 194 33.99 -32.19 3.66
CA ARG A 194 34.32 -31.09 4.60
C ARG A 194 35.16 -31.56 5.79
N ARG A 195 36.39 -31.99 5.51
CA ARG A 195 37.47 -32.11 6.52
C ARG A 195 38.66 -31.20 6.19
N ARG A 196 38.65 -30.00 6.80
CA ARG A 196 39.81 -29.25 7.39
C ARG A 196 40.94 -28.74 6.45
N PRO A 197 41.88 -27.89 6.93
CA PRO A 197 41.85 -26.88 8.00
C PRO A 197 42.50 -25.52 7.60
N ALA A 198 42.42 -24.57 8.54
CA ALA A 198 43.20 -23.34 8.61
C ALA A 198 44.73 -23.50 8.47
N ARG A 199 45.35 -22.58 7.73
CA ARG A 199 46.73 -22.00 7.79
C ARG A 199 47.10 -21.59 6.36
N PHE A 200 47.43 -20.33 6.08
CA PHE A 200 48.79 -19.85 6.30
C PHE A 200 48.84 -18.32 6.30
N ARG A 201 49.25 -17.78 7.44
CA ARG A 201 49.88 -16.48 7.59
C ARG A 201 51.33 -16.62 7.11
N LYS A 202 51.84 -15.72 6.27
CA LYS A 202 53.28 -15.54 6.03
C LYS A 202 53.66 -14.05 6.05
N PRO A 203 54.93 -13.73 6.32
CA PRO A 203 55.30 -12.63 7.21
C PRO A 203 56.02 -11.47 6.50
N ARG A 204 56.12 -10.38 7.25
CA ARG A 204 56.95 -9.18 7.05
C ARG A 204 58.44 -9.55 6.91
N ARG A 205 59.15 -8.97 5.94
CA ARG A 205 60.59 -8.64 6.05
C ARG A 205 60.87 -7.32 5.34
N SER A 206 61.28 -6.36 6.15
CA SER A 206 62.09 -5.18 5.83
C SER A 206 63.57 -5.56 5.69
N HIS A 207 64.36 -4.59 5.19
CA HIS A 207 65.83 -4.48 5.06
C HIS A 207 66.30 -4.55 3.60
N LEU A 208 67.24 -3.76 3.07
CA LEU A 208 68.06 -2.60 3.47
C LEU A 208 68.80 -2.20 2.15
N SER A 209 68.86 -0.91 1.80
CA SER A 209 70.08 -0.09 1.63
C SER A 209 70.69 -0.06 0.21
N GLU A 210 71.03 1.19 -0.18
CA GLU A 210 72.16 1.63 -1.01
C GLU A 210 72.23 1.25 -2.51
N SER A 211 71.95 2.23 -3.37
CA SER A 211 72.97 2.97 -4.14
C SER A 211 72.34 4.13 -4.91
#